data_AF-A0AAV1QNE0-F1
#
_entry.id   AF-A0AAV1QNE0-F1
#
_cell.length_a   1.000
_cell.length_b   1.000
_cell.length_c   1.000
_cell.angle_alpha   90.00
_cell.angle_beta   90.00
_cell.angle_gamma   90.00
#
_symmetry.space_group_name_H-M   'P 1'
#
loop_
_entity.id
_entity.type
_entity.pdbx_description
1 polymer ?
#
loop_
_entity_poly.entity_id
_entity_poly.type
_entity_poly.pdbx_seq_one_letter_code
_entity_poly.pdbx_strand_id
1 'polypeptide(L)'
;MSSLPELLEKKRLIDLHTNVATAVLDHIKSRKLDVYFEYEEKLMSKSTLDKSLLDIISDPDAGTPEDKMRLFLIYYITAPQAPSESDLEQYKTALTDAGCDLSPLNYIKQWKAFTKMAATPANYGNSGVKPMGLFSRVMNSGSQLVMEGVKNLVLKQH
;
A
#
# COMPACT_ATOMS: atom_id res chain seq x y z
N MET A 1 -10.80 -1.20 -47.77
CA MET A 1 -12.00 -1.71 -47.11
C MET A 1 -11.55 -2.85 -46.20
N SER A 2 -11.68 -2.71 -44.89
CA SER A 2 -11.31 -3.78 -43.94
C SER A 2 -12.16 -5.03 -44.22
N SER A 3 -11.53 -6.20 -44.19
CA SER A 3 -12.22 -7.45 -44.51
C SER A 3 -13.15 -7.87 -43.36
N LEU A 4 -14.22 -8.62 -43.66
CA LEU A 4 -15.14 -9.11 -42.62
C LEU A 4 -14.42 -9.90 -41.50
N PRO A 5 -13.43 -10.78 -41.79
CA PRO A 5 -12.63 -11.44 -40.74
C PRO A 5 -11.87 -10.46 -39.84
N GLU A 6 -11.31 -9.40 -40.40
CA GLU A 6 -10.57 -8.36 -39.65
C GLU A 6 -11.49 -7.58 -38.72
N LEU A 7 -12.71 -7.25 -39.17
CA LEU A 7 -13.71 -6.59 -38.34
C LEU A 7 -14.21 -7.49 -37.19
N LEU A 8 -14.37 -8.79 -37.43
CA LEU A 8 -14.74 -9.75 -36.39
C LEU A 8 -13.66 -9.90 -35.33
N GLU A 9 -12.38 -9.97 -35.73
CA GLU A 9 -11.28 -10.05 -34.78
C GLU A 9 -11.14 -8.76 -33.96
N LYS A 10 -11.31 -7.59 -34.59
CA LYS A 10 -11.35 -6.32 -33.87
C LYS A 10 -12.49 -6.25 -32.86
N LYS A 11 -13.68 -6.73 -33.23
CA LYS A 11 -14.81 -6.82 -32.30
C LYS A 11 -14.48 -7.76 -31.13
N ARG A 12 -13.92 -8.93 -31.40
CA ARG A 12 -13.54 -9.92 -30.38
C ARG A 12 -12.57 -9.33 -29.34
N LEU A 13 -11.59 -8.55 -29.79
CA LEU A 13 -10.65 -7.86 -28.90
C LEU A 13 -11.34 -6.79 -28.04
N ILE A 14 -12.25 -6.01 -28.62
CA ILE A 14 -13.04 -5.03 -27.88
C ILE A 14 -13.88 -5.73 -26.81
N ASP A 15 -14.63 -6.77 -27.19
CA ASP A 15 -15.49 -7.53 -26.28
C ASP A 15 -14.67 -8.12 -25.12
N LEU A 16 -13.46 -8.62 -25.40
CA LEU A 16 -12.54 -9.10 -24.37
C LEU A 16 -12.17 -7.99 -23.35
N HIS A 17 -11.72 -6.83 -23.83
CA HIS A 17 -11.35 -5.72 -22.95
C HIS A 17 -12.56 -5.18 -22.17
N THR A 18 -13.73 -5.10 -22.78
CA THR A 18 -14.96 -4.67 -22.12
C THR A 18 -15.35 -5.65 -21.01
N ASN A 19 -15.24 -6.96 -21.25
CA ASN A 19 -15.52 -7.97 -20.23
C ASN A 19 -14.56 -7.87 -19.04
N VAL A 20 -13.25 -7.74 -19.30
CA VAL A 20 -12.26 -7.56 -18.24
C VAL A 20 -12.53 -6.28 -17.45
N ALA A 21 -12.78 -5.16 -18.14
CA ALA A 21 -13.06 -3.88 -17.48
C ALA A 21 -14.32 -3.95 -16.60
N THR A 22 -15.38 -4.64 -17.07
CA THR A 22 -16.61 -4.83 -16.31
C THR A 22 -16.36 -5.68 -15.07
N ALA A 23 -15.66 -6.81 -15.20
CA ALA A 23 -15.31 -7.66 -14.06
C ALA A 23 -14.45 -6.92 -13.02
N VAL A 24 -13.47 -6.13 -13.46
CA VAL A 24 -12.66 -5.30 -12.55
C VAL A 24 -13.52 -4.26 -11.84
N LEU A 25 -14.43 -3.60 -12.55
CA LEU A 25 -15.34 -2.61 -11.97
C LEU A 25 -16.26 -3.24 -10.91
N ASP A 26 -16.75 -4.45 -11.15
CA ASP A 26 -17.58 -5.18 -10.18
C ASP A 26 -16.80 -5.55 -8.92
N HIS A 27 -15.52 -5.96 -9.06
CA HIS A 27 -14.64 -6.20 -7.92
C HIS A 27 -14.35 -4.92 -7.12
N ILE A 28 -14.12 -3.79 -7.79
CA ILE A 28 -13.92 -2.49 -7.13
C ILE A 28 -15.15 -2.11 -6.31
N LYS A 29 -16.34 -2.21 -6.90
CA LYS A 29 -17.61 -1.85 -6.24
C LYS A 29 -17.95 -2.78 -5.07
N SER A 30 -17.89 -4.09 -5.28
CA SER A 30 -18.25 -5.08 -4.26
C SER A 30 -17.37 -4.99 -3.01
N ARG A 31 -16.10 -4.64 -3.18
CA ARG A 31 -15.14 -4.47 -2.08
C ARG A 31 -15.03 -3.02 -1.58
N LYS A 32 -15.70 -2.07 -2.23
CA LYS A 32 -15.59 -0.61 -1.97
C LYS A 32 -14.14 -0.13 -2.00
N LEU A 33 -13.36 -0.58 -2.99
CA LEU A 33 -11.91 -0.29 -3.07
C LEU A 33 -11.60 1.18 -3.29
N ASP A 34 -12.52 1.93 -3.91
CA ASP A 34 -12.48 3.38 -4.02
C ASP A 34 -12.40 4.05 -2.64
N VAL A 35 -13.20 3.57 -1.69
CA VAL A 35 -13.22 4.08 -0.32
C VAL A 35 -11.95 3.68 0.45
N TYR A 36 -11.50 2.43 0.32
CA TYR A 36 -10.25 1.98 0.93
C TYR A 36 -9.05 2.77 0.41
N PHE A 37 -9.00 3.05 -0.89
CA PHE A 37 -7.95 3.86 -1.49
C PHE A 37 -7.92 5.28 -0.91
N GLU A 38 -9.08 5.92 -0.74
CA GLU A 38 -9.16 7.24 -0.11
C GLU A 38 -8.62 7.22 1.34
N TYR A 39 -8.96 6.18 2.12
CA TYR A 39 -8.43 6.03 3.48
C TYR A 39 -6.91 5.82 3.48
N GLU A 40 -6.37 5.03 2.55
CA GLU A 40 -4.93 4.83 2.39
C GLU A 40 -4.21 6.15 2.07
N GLU A 41 -4.74 6.94 1.13
CA GLU A 41 -4.19 8.26 0.79
C GLU A 41 -4.22 9.22 1.98
N LYS A 42 -5.31 9.24 2.75
CA LYS A 42 -5.41 10.03 3.98
C LYS A 42 -4.36 9.60 5.01
N LEU A 43 -4.18 8.31 5.23
CA LEU A 43 -3.18 7.77 6.16
C LEU A 43 -1.75 8.07 5.72
N MET A 44 -1.44 7.98 4.43
CA MET A 44 -0.11 8.29 3.88
C MET A 44 0.19 9.79 3.92
N SER A 45 -0.81 10.63 3.67
CA SER A 45 -0.70 12.11 3.77
C SER A 45 -0.75 12.64 5.20
N LYS A 46 -0.98 11.77 6.20
CA LYS A 46 -1.17 12.12 7.62
C LYS A 46 -2.40 13.01 7.88
N SER A 47 -3.39 12.89 7.01
CA SER A 47 -4.69 13.54 7.16
C SER A 47 -5.57 12.76 8.13
N THR A 48 -6.58 13.42 8.70
CA THR A 48 -7.57 12.77 9.56
C THR A 48 -8.51 11.90 8.74
N LEU A 49 -8.85 10.73 9.26
CA LEU A 49 -9.92 9.90 8.72
C LEU A 49 -11.28 10.43 9.18
N ASP A 50 -12.29 10.32 8.32
CA ASP A 50 -13.67 10.73 8.65
C ASP A 50 -14.37 9.74 9.60
N LYS A 51 -13.88 8.50 9.63
CA LYS A 51 -14.32 7.42 10.53
C LYS A 51 -13.12 6.89 11.31
N SER A 52 -13.37 6.31 12.48
CA SER A 52 -12.33 5.59 13.20
C SER A 52 -11.83 4.42 12.35
N LEU A 53 -10.52 4.16 12.38
CA LEU A 53 -9.93 2.99 11.72
C LEU A 53 -10.56 1.69 12.23
N LEU A 54 -10.94 1.65 13.51
CA LEU A 54 -11.57 0.47 14.12
C LEU A 54 -12.96 0.20 13.51
N ASP A 55 -13.74 1.26 13.25
CA ASP A 55 -15.05 1.15 12.62
C ASP A 55 -14.93 0.65 11.17
N ILE A 56 -13.90 1.12 10.45
CA ILE A 56 -13.61 0.69 9.08
C ILE A 56 -13.24 -0.80 9.04
N ILE A 57 -12.37 -1.25 9.96
CA ILE A 57 -11.99 -2.68 10.05
C ILE A 57 -13.19 -3.55 10.43
N SER A 58 -14.07 -3.05 11.28
CA SER A 58 -15.22 -3.81 11.79
C SER A 58 -16.40 -3.85 10.81
N ASP A 59 -16.39 -3.06 9.73
CA ASP A 59 -17.47 -3.03 8.73
C ASP A 59 -17.54 -4.37 7.97
N PRO A 60 -18.62 -5.19 8.13
CA PRO A 60 -18.75 -6.46 7.43
C PRO A 60 -19.05 -6.29 5.93
N ASP A 61 -19.53 -5.11 5.51
CA ASP A 61 -19.99 -4.83 4.16
C ASP A 61 -18.92 -4.17 3.28
N ALA A 62 -17.67 -4.05 3.77
CA ALA A 62 -16.60 -3.33 3.09
C ALA A 62 -15.25 -4.05 3.17
N GLY A 63 -14.66 -4.29 2.00
CA GLY A 63 -13.33 -4.88 1.85
C GLY A 63 -13.26 -6.37 2.20
N THR A 64 -12.17 -7.00 1.77
CA THR A 64 -11.81 -8.35 2.20
C THR A 64 -10.96 -8.30 3.47
N PRO A 65 -10.72 -9.44 4.15
CA PRO A 65 -9.74 -9.48 5.24
C PRO A 65 -8.36 -8.97 4.82
N GLU A 66 -7.95 -9.21 3.57
CA GLU A 66 -6.70 -8.70 3.02
C GLU A 66 -6.71 -7.17 2.88
N ASP A 67 -7.82 -6.57 2.43
CA ASP A 67 -7.96 -5.11 2.33
C ASP A 67 -7.84 -4.44 3.70
N LYS A 68 -8.49 -5.03 4.71
CA LYS A 68 -8.47 -4.55 6.11
C LYS A 68 -7.06 -4.66 6.71
N MET A 69 -6.39 -5.80 6.52
CA MET A 69 -5.02 -5.98 6.95
C MET A 69 -4.09 -4.98 6.28
N ARG A 70 -4.19 -4.82 4.95
CA ARG A 70 -3.38 -3.85 4.19
C ARG A 70 -3.55 -2.43 4.71
N LEU A 71 -4.79 -1.99 4.92
CA LEU A 71 -5.09 -0.66 5.46
C LEU A 71 -4.48 -0.48 6.87
N PHE A 72 -4.63 -1.48 7.74
CA PHE A 72 -4.05 -1.44 9.08
C PHE A 72 -2.52 -1.38 9.07
N LEU A 73 -1.87 -2.15 8.19
CA LEU A 73 -0.41 -2.11 8.05
C LEU A 73 0.06 -0.74 7.54
N ILE A 74 -0.66 -0.13 6.60
CA ILE A 74 -0.38 1.24 6.14
C ILE A 74 -0.45 2.21 7.33
N TYR A 75 -1.56 2.18 8.10
CA TYR A 75 -1.68 2.97 9.33
C TYR A 75 -0.50 2.73 10.28
N TYR A 76 -0.18 1.46 10.56
CA TYR A 76 0.87 1.12 11.51
C TYR A 76 2.26 1.59 11.04
N ILE A 77 2.55 1.52 9.75
CA ILE A 77 3.83 1.96 9.19
C ILE A 77 3.93 3.48 9.15
N THR A 78 2.88 4.18 8.71
CA THR A 78 2.89 5.65 8.55
C THR A 78 2.67 6.39 9.85
N ALA A 79 2.12 5.74 10.87
CA ALA A 79 1.88 6.35 12.18
C ALA A 79 3.19 6.84 12.83
N PRO A 80 3.26 8.13 13.24
CA PRO A 80 4.45 8.73 13.84
C PRO A 80 4.85 8.06 15.16
N GLN A 81 3.86 7.60 15.92
CA GLN A 81 4.03 6.77 17.10
C GLN A 81 3.27 5.46 16.93
N ALA A 82 3.79 4.39 17.52
CA ALA A 82 3.03 3.15 17.60
C ALA A 82 1.77 3.37 18.48
N PRO A 83 0.65 2.71 18.16
CA PRO A 83 -0.51 2.71 19.05
C PRO A 83 -0.13 2.14 20.42
N SER A 84 -0.88 2.52 21.45
CA SER A 84 -0.71 1.92 22.77
C SER A 84 -0.97 0.41 22.71
N GLU A 85 -0.42 -0.38 23.65
CA GLU A 85 -0.64 -1.83 23.63
C GLU A 85 -2.13 -2.16 23.78
N SER A 86 -2.89 -1.38 24.56
CA SER A 86 -4.34 -1.54 24.69
C SER A 86 -5.11 -1.26 23.40
N ASP A 87 -4.70 -0.26 22.62
CA ASP A 87 -5.33 0.02 21.33
C ASP A 87 -4.95 -1.05 20.30
N LEU A 88 -3.69 -1.49 20.34
CA LEU A 88 -3.20 -2.54 19.45
C LEU A 88 -3.93 -3.87 19.66
N GLU A 89 -4.24 -4.25 20.90
CA GLU A 89 -5.05 -5.44 21.19
C GLU A 89 -6.50 -5.32 20.69
N GLN A 90 -7.09 -4.12 20.75
CA GLN A 90 -8.41 -3.88 20.15
C GLN A 90 -8.37 -4.07 18.64
N TYR A 91 -7.35 -3.52 17.96
CA TYR A 91 -7.19 -3.72 16.52
C TYR A 91 -6.95 -5.18 16.14
N LYS A 92 -6.13 -5.91 16.91
CA LYS A 92 -5.93 -7.36 16.68
C LYS A 92 -7.24 -8.14 16.79
N THR A 93 -8.03 -7.85 17.83
CA THR A 93 -9.33 -8.50 18.03
C THR A 93 -10.24 -8.24 16.83
N ALA A 94 -10.41 -6.97 16.45
CA ALA A 94 -11.22 -6.59 15.29
C ALA A 94 -10.72 -7.21 13.97
N LEU A 95 -9.41 -7.29 13.76
CA LEU A 95 -8.82 -7.92 12.58
C LEU A 95 -9.06 -9.44 12.58
N THR A 96 -8.91 -10.11 13.73
CA THR A 96 -9.20 -11.55 13.86
C THR A 96 -10.69 -11.84 13.64
N ASP A 97 -11.58 -11.02 14.21
CA ASP A 97 -13.03 -11.14 14.02
C ASP A 97 -13.43 -10.91 12.56
N ALA A 98 -12.71 -10.02 11.86
CA ALA A 98 -12.84 -9.81 10.42
C ALA A 98 -12.21 -10.92 9.56
N GLY A 99 -11.61 -11.96 10.17
CA GLY A 99 -11.02 -13.11 9.47
C GLY A 99 -9.59 -12.89 8.94
N CYS A 100 -8.87 -11.88 9.44
CA CYS A 100 -7.51 -11.57 9.00
C CYS A 100 -6.46 -12.49 9.66
N ASP A 101 -5.45 -12.90 8.89
CA ASP A 101 -4.21 -13.48 9.43
C ASP A 101 -3.32 -12.39 10.04
N LEU A 102 -2.90 -12.56 11.29
CA LEU A 102 -2.06 -11.59 12.01
C LEU A 102 -0.56 -11.78 11.77
N SER A 103 -0.14 -12.80 11.02
CA SER A 103 1.28 -13.04 10.70
C SER A 103 1.99 -11.82 10.09
N PRO A 104 1.38 -11.06 9.14
CA PRO A 104 1.98 -9.84 8.61
C PRO A 104 2.22 -8.76 9.67
N LEU A 105 1.27 -8.58 10.59
CA LEU A 105 1.40 -7.63 11.69
C LEU A 105 2.56 -8.00 12.63
N ASN A 106 2.70 -9.28 12.97
CA ASN A 106 3.79 -9.74 13.82
C ASN A 106 5.17 -9.48 13.19
N TYR A 107 5.29 -9.73 11.88
CA TYR A 107 6.51 -9.40 11.14
C TYR A 107 6.80 -7.90 11.16
N ILE A 108 5.80 -7.07 10.85
CA ILE A 108 5.97 -5.61 10.82
C ILE A 108 6.27 -5.03 12.21
N LYS A 109 5.72 -5.59 13.30
CA LYS A 109 6.06 -5.20 14.68
C LYS A 109 7.56 -5.40 14.95
N GLN A 110 8.11 -6.54 14.56
CA GLN A 110 9.55 -6.82 14.69
C GLN A 110 10.38 -5.89 13.82
N TRP A 111 10.01 -5.73 12.54
CA TRP A 111 10.70 -4.84 11.61
C TRP A 111 10.77 -3.39 12.11
N LYS A 112 9.65 -2.82 12.58
CA LYS A 112 9.60 -1.45 13.10
C LYS A 112 10.50 -1.28 14.34
N ALA A 113 10.63 -2.30 15.19
CA ALA A 113 11.54 -2.30 16.32
C ALA A 113 13.02 -2.26 15.88
N PHE A 114 13.40 -3.05 14.87
CA PHE A 114 14.76 -3.02 14.30
C PHE A 114 15.10 -1.68 13.66
N THR A 115 14.18 -1.08 12.91
CA THR A 115 14.39 0.25 12.30
C THR A 115 14.59 1.34 13.36
N LYS A 116 13.83 1.30 14.46
CA LYS A 116 13.98 2.26 15.56
C LYS A 116 15.35 2.12 16.25
N MET A 117 15.84 0.90 16.44
CA MET A 117 17.17 0.65 17.01
C MET A 117 18.28 1.18 16.09
N ALA A 118 18.19 0.97 14.78
CA ALA A 118 19.18 1.48 13.81
C ALA A 118 19.16 3.01 13.68
N ALA A 119 18.01 3.66 13.94
CA ALA A 119 17.87 5.11 13.91
C ALA A 119 18.39 5.82 15.17
N THR A 120 18.72 5.07 16.23
CA THR A 120 19.31 5.64 17.44
C THR A 120 20.82 5.73 17.23
N PRO A 121 21.43 6.93 17.12
CA PRO A 121 22.87 7.00 16.98
C PRO A 121 23.47 6.43 18.27
N ALA A 122 24.24 5.35 18.14
CA ALA A 122 25.16 4.94 19.18
C ALA A 122 26.06 6.16 19.45
N ASN A 123 25.88 6.78 20.61
CA ASN A 123 26.71 7.89 21.07
C ASN A 123 28.06 7.33 21.52
N TYR A 124 28.76 6.67 20.60
CA TYR A 124 30.15 6.28 20.76
C TYR A 124 31.00 7.36 20.10
N GLY A 125 31.86 7.96 20.91
CA GLY A 125 32.72 9.04 20.51
C GLY A 125 33.61 8.67 19.31
N ASN A 126 33.83 9.70 18.50
CA ASN A 126 35.00 9.93 17.67
C ASN A 126 35.23 9.06 16.42
N SER A 127 35.41 9.78 15.31
CA SER A 127 35.93 9.38 13.98
C SER A 127 35.05 8.58 13.01
N GLY A 128 34.78 9.21 11.87
CA GLY A 128 34.58 8.51 10.58
C GLY A 128 33.19 8.64 9.96
N VAL A 129 33.07 9.54 8.96
CA VAL A 129 32.06 9.61 7.87
C VAL A 129 30.59 9.26 8.19
N LYS A 130 29.75 10.30 8.25
CA LYS A 130 28.29 10.22 8.47
C LYS A 130 27.54 9.74 7.20
N PRO A 131 26.78 8.63 7.22
CA PRO A 131 25.88 8.23 6.12
C PRO A 131 24.45 8.78 6.26
N MET A 132 24.19 9.67 7.24
CA MET A 132 22.85 10.01 7.75
C MET A 132 21.95 10.88 6.85
N GLY A 133 22.27 11.00 5.56
CA GLY A 133 21.48 11.78 4.59
C GLY A 133 20.94 10.97 3.40
N LEU A 134 21.32 9.70 3.26
CA LEU A 134 20.99 8.92 2.05
C LEU A 134 19.55 8.36 2.08
N PHE A 135 19.05 7.91 3.22
CA PHE A 135 17.77 7.17 3.25
C PHE A 135 16.52 8.08 3.20
N SER A 136 16.59 9.25 3.84
CA SER A 136 15.55 10.30 3.69
C SER A 136 15.44 10.78 2.24
N ARG A 137 16.58 10.83 1.52
CA ARG A 137 16.61 11.14 0.09
C ARG A 137 16.02 10.01 -0.75
N VAL A 138 16.26 8.73 -0.42
CA VAL A 138 15.66 7.59 -1.14
C VAL A 138 14.13 7.53 -1.01
N MET A 139 13.59 7.84 0.18
CA MET A 139 12.14 7.88 0.39
C MET A 139 11.46 9.08 -0.31
N ASN A 140 12.11 10.26 -0.35
CA ASN A 140 11.60 11.41 -1.10
C ASN A 140 11.87 11.33 -2.62
N SER A 141 12.87 10.55 -3.07
CA SER A 141 13.27 10.39 -4.47
C SER A 141 12.80 9.08 -5.12
N GLY A 142 11.84 8.36 -4.53
CA GLY A 142 11.30 7.12 -5.11
C GLY A 142 10.81 7.27 -6.56
N SER A 143 10.38 8.47 -6.96
CA SER A 143 10.00 8.80 -8.34
C SER A 143 11.19 8.97 -9.30
N GLN A 144 12.36 9.42 -8.85
CA GLN A 144 13.55 9.62 -9.68
C GLN A 144 14.32 8.33 -9.96
N LEU A 145 14.33 7.38 -9.01
CA LEU A 145 14.97 6.07 -9.19
C LEU A 145 14.27 5.20 -10.24
N VAL A 146 12.93 5.26 -10.31
CA VAL A 146 12.18 4.61 -11.40
C VAL A 146 12.54 5.26 -12.73
N MET A 147 12.66 6.60 -12.78
CA MET A 147 12.93 7.35 -14.01
C MET A 147 14.35 7.16 -14.56
N GLU A 148 15.36 6.92 -13.71
CA GLU A 148 16.70 6.51 -14.16
C GLU A 148 16.73 5.06 -14.66
N GLY A 149 15.92 4.16 -14.08
CA GLY A 149 15.79 2.77 -14.55
C GLY A 149 15.22 2.66 -15.96
N VAL A 150 14.28 3.54 -16.35
CA VAL A 150 13.68 3.52 -17.71
C VAL A 150 14.53 4.22 -18.76
N LYS A 151 15.49 5.09 -18.38
CA LYS A 151 16.38 5.78 -19.33
C LYS A 151 17.26 4.83 -20.14
N ASN A 152 17.56 3.64 -19.60
CA ASN A 152 18.32 2.59 -20.30
C ASN A 152 17.43 1.66 -21.14
N LEU A 153 16.11 1.83 -21.12
CA LEU A 153 15.15 1.05 -21.91
C LEU A 153 14.65 1.80 -23.16
N VAL A 154 14.97 3.09 -23.30
CA VAL A 154 14.73 3.84 -24.52
C VAL A 154 15.80 3.47 -25.55
N LEU A 155 15.48 2.50 -26.40
CA LEU A 155 16.28 2.18 -27.58
C LEU A 155 16.50 3.47 -28.40
N LYS A 156 17.77 3.86 -28.58
CA LYS A 156 18.12 4.85 -29.60
C LYS A 156 17.78 4.25 -30.97
N GLN A 157 16.75 4.78 -31.62
CA GLN A 157 16.56 4.53 -33.04
C GLN A 157 17.71 5.20 -33.82
N HIS A 158 18.28 4.43 -34.75
CA HIS A 158 19.27 4.87 -35.72
C HIS A 158 18.60 5.70 -36.82
#